data_AF-A0A9D8KA11-F1
#
_entry.id   AF-A0A9D8KA11-F1
#
_cell.length_a   1.000
_cell.length_b   1.000
_cell.length_c   1.000
_cell.angle_alpha   90.00
_cell.angle_beta   90.00
_cell.angle_gamma   90.00
#
_symmetry.space_group_name_H-M   'P 1'
#
loop_
_entity.id
_entity.type
_entity.pdbx_description
1 polymer ?
#
loop_
_entity_poly.entity_id
_entity_poly.type
_entity_poly.pdbx_seq_one_letter_code
_entity_poly.pdbx_strand_id
1 'polypeptide(L)'
;MTASRGTSNHPVGEVRHGQLITTYGPGAMVDLPDRSVVVGGLNLWHYSRDDDSCFIDERRLIAKLRNLLNVGTLQLKRPPSEDDNYAQKFRSSSGIRSPQFPLWFVAQPREPIYHDEAGKRFRIRPLIHQDRLVDEKYPWKEPGGKIQKLDVVPVRFVQCCANGHLSDIDWDRFAHEGARSRCQEDLWLDEAGAGNDFNEIYVRCPQCGKRQALASTKGENGASLLGSCRGHRPWLGNFSDDALACTDENDKPRYNRLLVRSASNAYFPEMVGAISIPEEEDSLRQHLITHLSFFEKVDDESDLKAALKFMPEKVAARLRDRELGDVMAVLSAVRGSNSDSRIEKQPPLKLQEIKALYAPAGALGSPAPESTFHAEIMPLTGKPSWFSERFDRVLKVHRLREVMALIGFTRLEPIVKGVDGDPIDQLDIGTKRADINSKELDWVPAIENFGEGIFLGVSATALEEWRQRDGVQQHSSKHREACKLWSP
;
A
#
# COMPACT_ATOMS: atom_id res chain seq x y z
N MET A 1 -29.05 14.52 4.70
CA MET A 1 -30.27 14.83 3.92
C MET A 1 -29.90 14.85 2.44
N THR A 2 -30.90 14.60 1.58
CA THR A 2 -30.84 14.44 0.11
C THR A 2 -29.93 13.34 -0.43
N ALA A 3 -30.52 12.15 -0.52
CA ALA A 3 -30.14 11.15 -1.52
C ALA A 3 -30.42 11.68 -2.93
N SER A 4 -29.39 11.80 -3.76
CA SER A 4 -29.50 11.84 -5.23
C SER A 4 -29.07 10.47 -5.78
N ARG A 5 -30.06 9.62 -6.06
CA ARG A 5 -30.38 9.07 -7.39
C ARG A 5 -29.17 8.88 -8.32
N GLY A 6 -28.84 7.60 -8.52
CA GLY A 6 -28.45 7.08 -9.84
C GLY A 6 -26.97 6.94 -10.13
N THR A 7 -26.20 6.29 -9.27
CA THR A 7 -24.94 5.68 -9.73
C THR A 7 -25.30 4.32 -10.32
N SER A 8 -25.18 4.18 -11.63
CA SER A 8 -24.97 2.86 -12.21
C SER A 8 -23.84 2.18 -11.43
N ASN A 9 -24.01 0.90 -11.10
CA ASN A 9 -23.02 0.13 -10.33
C ASN A 9 -21.76 -0.18 -11.17
N HIS A 10 -21.45 0.65 -12.17
CA HIS A 10 -20.32 0.49 -13.07
C HIS A 10 -19.04 0.95 -12.35
N PRO A 11 -17.95 0.20 -12.50
CA PRO A 11 -16.65 0.63 -12.01
C PRO A 11 -16.29 1.99 -12.61
N VAL A 12 -15.82 2.91 -11.77
CA VAL A 12 -15.43 4.27 -12.18
C VAL A 12 -14.03 4.28 -12.83
N GLY A 13 -13.25 3.21 -12.63
CA GLY A 13 -11.94 3.02 -13.26
C GLY A 13 -11.39 1.62 -13.02
N GLU A 14 -10.39 1.26 -13.83
CA GLU A 14 -9.70 -0.03 -13.78
C GLU A 14 -8.24 0.15 -13.38
N VAL A 15 -7.72 -0.75 -12.56
CA VAL A 15 -6.33 -0.74 -12.10
C VAL A 15 -5.78 -2.16 -12.15
N ARG A 16 -4.53 -2.32 -12.60
CA ARG A 16 -3.87 -3.64 -12.60
C ARG A 16 -3.63 -4.12 -11.17
N HIS A 17 -3.83 -5.41 -10.88
CA HIS A 17 -3.55 -6.02 -9.57
C HIS A 17 -2.20 -5.62 -8.97
N GLY A 18 -1.13 -5.66 -9.78
CA GLY A 18 0.20 -5.27 -9.31
C GLY A 18 0.31 -3.80 -8.88
N GLN A 19 -0.48 -2.91 -9.47
CA GLN A 19 -0.53 -1.51 -9.07
C GLN A 19 -1.28 -1.31 -7.75
N LEU A 20 -2.24 -2.17 -7.41
CA LEU A 20 -3.00 -2.11 -6.14
C LEU A 20 -2.18 -2.48 -4.90
N ILE A 21 -1.03 -3.14 -5.07
CA ILE A 21 -0.10 -3.37 -3.95
C ILE A 21 1.11 -2.42 -3.98
N THR A 22 1.33 -1.71 -5.09
CA THR A 22 2.49 -0.82 -5.28
C THR A 22 2.10 0.66 -5.29
N THR A 23 1.53 1.16 -6.37
CA THR A 23 1.30 2.61 -6.56
C THR A 23 -0.08 3.09 -6.06
N TYR A 24 -1.10 2.25 -6.22
CA TYR A 24 -2.50 2.56 -5.98
C TYR A 24 -3.10 1.65 -4.91
N GLY A 25 -2.33 1.38 -3.86
CA GLY A 25 -2.82 0.58 -2.73
C GLY A 25 -3.68 1.37 -1.75
N PRO A 26 -4.26 0.70 -0.74
CA PRO A 26 -5.03 1.32 0.33
C PRO A 26 -4.38 2.59 0.87
N GLY A 27 -5.11 3.70 0.88
CA GLY A 27 -4.57 5.00 1.30
C GLY A 27 -3.88 5.80 0.19
N ALA A 28 -3.59 5.25 -0.97
CA ALA A 28 -3.07 6.03 -2.10
C ALA A 28 -4.14 7.01 -2.62
N MET A 29 -3.73 8.23 -2.96
CA MET A 29 -4.62 9.23 -3.55
C MET A 29 -4.57 9.11 -5.07
N VAL A 30 -5.74 9.04 -5.71
CA VAL A 30 -5.88 8.83 -7.16
C VAL A 30 -6.77 9.92 -7.73
N ASP A 31 -6.36 10.48 -8.86
CA ASP A 31 -7.17 11.42 -9.62
C ASP A 31 -8.03 10.73 -10.65
N LEU A 32 -9.32 11.05 -10.59
CA LEU A 32 -10.30 10.77 -11.63
C LEU A 32 -10.60 12.09 -12.37
N PRO A 33 -11.21 12.05 -13.56
CA PRO A 33 -11.45 13.25 -14.36
C PRO A 33 -12.27 14.34 -13.65
N ASP A 34 -13.22 13.96 -12.81
CA ASP A 34 -14.18 14.85 -12.14
C ASP A 34 -13.94 15.00 -10.62
N ARG A 35 -13.19 14.09 -10.01
CA ARG A 35 -12.97 14.03 -8.56
C ARG A 35 -11.64 13.37 -8.21
N SER A 36 -11.21 13.52 -6.96
CA SER A 36 -10.10 12.73 -6.41
C SER A 36 -10.66 11.75 -5.39
N VAL A 37 -10.06 10.56 -5.34
CA VAL A 37 -10.42 9.52 -4.38
C VAL A 37 -9.19 9.06 -3.62
N VAL A 38 -9.40 8.49 -2.45
CA VAL A 38 -8.40 7.69 -1.75
C VAL A 38 -8.78 6.24 -1.87
N VAL A 39 -7.84 5.38 -2.27
CA VAL A 39 -8.10 3.94 -2.42
C VAL A 39 -8.48 3.36 -1.07
N GLY A 40 -9.60 2.63 -1.04
CA GLY A 40 -10.17 2.09 0.19
C GLY A 40 -9.27 1.09 0.91
N GLY A 41 -9.35 1.09 2.24
CA GLY A 41 -8.82 0.04 3.10
C GLY A 41 -9.43 -1.33 2.82
N LEU A 42 -8.83 -2.38 3.37
CA LEU A 42 -9.26 -3.78 3.17
C LEU A 42 -10.72 -4.01 3.58
N ASN A 43 -11.23 -3.22 4.54
CA ASN A 43 -12.63 -3.23 4.95
C ASN A 43 -13.61 -2.75 3.85
N LEU A 44 -13.11 -2.08 2.82
CA LEU A 44 -13.86 -1.57 1.68
C LEU A 44 -13.64 -2.40 0.41
N TRP A 45 -12.95 -3.54 0.51
CA TRP A 45 -12.73 -4.48 -0.58
C TRP A 45 -13.86 -5.51 -0.57
N HIS A 46 -14.52 -5.66 -1.71
CA HIS A 46 -15.64 -6.58 -1.87
C HIS A 46 -15.26 -7.66 -2.88
N TYR A 47 -15.38 -8.91 -2.43
CA TYR A 47 -15.18 -10.11 -3.25
C TYR A 47 -16.53 -10.68 -3.67
N SER A 48 -16.58 -11.32 -4.83
CA SER A 48 -17.74 -12.11 -5.24
C SER A 48 -17.87 -13.32 -4.29
N ARG A 49 -19.10 -13.78 -4.04
CA ARG A 49 -19.36 -14.88 -3.09
C ARG A 49 -18.72 -16.23 -3.51
N ASP A 50 -18.33 -16.36 -4.77
CA ASP A 50 -17.83 -17.60 -5.36
C ASP A 50 -16.35 -17.49 -5.80
N ASP A 51 -15.62 -16.45 -5.37
CA ASP A 51 -14.23 -16.20 -5.80
C ASP A 51 -13.20 -16.85 -4.86
N ASP A 52 -13.11 -18.18 -4.89
CA ASP A 52 -12.04 -18.93 -4.20
C ASP A 52 -10.66 -18.70 -4.85
N SER A 53 -10.64 -18.20 -6.09
CA SER A 53 -9.40 -17.99 -6.85
C SER A 53 -8.58 -16.80 -6.32
N CYS A 54 -9.13 -16.05 -5.37
CA CYS A 54 -8.44 -14.95 -4.73
C CYS A 54 -7.37 -15.42 -3.73
N PHE A 55 -7.41 -16.64 -3.18
CA PHE A 55 -6.43 -17.06 -2.17
C PHE A 55 -5.05 -17.35 -2.76
N ILE A 56 -4.00 -16.86 -2.10
CA ILE A 56 -2.60 -17.18 -2.40
C ILE A 56 -2.02 -17.94 -1.22
N ASP A 57 -1.28 -19.01 -1.50
CA ASP A 57 -0.54 -19.74 -0.47
C ASP A 57 0.97 -19.60 -0.67
N GLU A 58 1.61 -19.11 0.39
CA GLU A 58 3.06 -19.12 0.57
C GLU A 58 3.33 -19.21 2.08
N ARG A 59 3.48 -20.45 2.56
CA ARG A 59 3.60 -20.79 3.98
C ARG A 59 4.65 -19.95 4.71
N ARG A 60 5.81 -19.77 4.10
CA ARG A 60 6.94 -19.07 4.73
C ARG A 60 6.69 -17.56 4.82
N LEU A 61 6.05 -16.98 3.82
CA LEU A 61 5.60 -15.59 3.86
C LEU A 61 4.52 -15.41 4.92
N ILE A 62 3.51 -16.28 4.95
CA ILE A 62 2.43 -16.22 5.96
C ILE A 62 2.99 -16.30 7.37
N ALA A 63 3.90 -17.25 7.65
CA ALA A 63 4.53 -17.41 8.95
C ALA A 63 5.31 -16.14 9.37
N LYS A 64 6.09 -15.57 8.45
CA LYS A 64 6.81 -14.31 8.69
C LYS A 64 5.86 -13.15 8.97
N LEU A 65 4.80 -13.02 8.18
CA LEU A 65 3.84 -11.93 8.31
C LEU A 65 3.05 -12.02 9.62
N ARG A 66 2.70 -13.22 10.09
CA ARG A 66 2.09 -13.42 11.41
C ARG A 66 2.99 -12.89 12.53
N ASN A 67 4.29 -13.19 12.46
CA ASN A 67 5.27 -12.69 13.44
C ASN A 67 5.44 -11.17 13.36
N LEU A 68 5.52 -10.63 12.14
CA LEU A 68 5.76 -9.20 11.90
C LEU A 68 4.54 -8.34 12.28
N LEU A 69 3.33 -8.83 12.02
CA LEU A 69 2.08 -8.13 12.35
C LEU A 69 1.55 -8.47 13.75
N ASN A 70 2.17 -9.44 14.44
CA ASN A 70 1.73 -9.96 15.73
C ASN A 70 0.24 -10.38 15.73
N VAL A 71 -0.16 -11.15 14.71
CA VAL A 71 -1.53 -11.65 14.53
C VAL A 71 -1.56 -13.18 14.56
N GLY A 72 -2.62 -13.75 15.14
CA GLY A 72 -2.78 -15.20 15.27
C GLY A 72 -3.06 -15.91 13.94
N THR A 73 -4.01 -15.38 13.17
CA THR A 73 -4.45 -15.96 11.89
C THR A 73 -4.25 -14.96 10.76
N LEU A 74 -3.63 -15.40 9.66
CA LEU A 74 -3.40 -14.56 8.49
C LEU A 74 -3.53 -15.36 7.20
N GLN A 75 -4.22 -14.78 6.22
CA GLN A 75 -4.38 -15.28 4.85
C GLN A 75 -3.83 -14.27 3.82
N LEU A 76 -3.39 -14.75 2.66
CA LEU A 76 -3.03 -13.88 1.53
C LEU A 76 -4.14 -13.93 0.48
N LYS A 77 -4.57 -12.76 0.00
CA LYS A 77 -5.61 -12.66 -1.03
C LYS A 77 -5.18 -11.77 -2.17
N ARG A 78 -5.46 -12.17 -3.41
CA ARG A 78 -5.39 -11.30 -4.59
C ARG A 78 -6.37 -10.15 -4.43
N PRO A 79 -6.05 -8.96 -4.96
CA PRO A 79 -7.05 -7.91 -5.08
C PRO A 79 -8.26 -8.39 -5.89
N PRO A 80 -9.47 -7.88 -5.61
CA PRO A 80 -10.68 -8.33 -6.29
C PRO A 80 -10.61 -7.99 -7.79
N SER A 81 -10.92 -8.98 -8.63
CA SER A 81 -11.11 -8.80 -10.07
C SER A 81 -12.60 -8.72 -10.42
N GLU A 82 -12.94 -7.99 -11.47
CA GLU A 82 -14.25 -8.15 -12.11
C GLU A 82 -14.26 -9.48 -12.91
N ASP A 83 -15.33 -10.25 -12.77
CA ASP A 83 -15.59 -11.39 -13.65
C ASP A 83 -16.04 -10.87 -15.03
N ASP A 84 -15.40 -11.34 -16.10
CA ASP A 84 -15.72 -10.97 -17.50
C ASP A 84 -17.20 -11.27 -17.91
N ASN A 85 -17.94 -12.04 -17.11
CA ASN A 85 -19.35 -12.38 -17.35
C ASN A 85 -20.31 -11.27 -16.92
N TYR A 86 -20.20 -10.12 -17.59
CA TYR A 86 -20.96 -8.89 -17.38
C TYR A 86 -22.49 -9.03 -17.50
N ALA A 87 -22.98 -10.11 -18.13
CA ALA A 87 -24.38 -10.24 -18.51
C ALA A 87 -25.34 -10.62 -17.37
N GLN A 88 -24.86 -11.10 -16.22
CA GLN A 88 -25.72 -11.59 -15.14
C GLN A 88 -25.11 -11.32 -13.76
N LYS A 89 -25.42 -10.17 -13.13
CA LYS A 89 -25.72 -10.03 -11.68
C LYS A 89 -25.71 -8.55 -11.27
N PHE A 90 -26.88 -7.94 -11.24
CA PHE A 90 -27.15 -6.60 -10.67
C PHE A 90 -27.01 -6.51 -9.12
N ARG A 91 -26.25 -7.40 -8.45
CA ARG A 91 -26.29 -7.51 -6.97
C ARG A 91 -24.98 -7.76 -6.23
N SER A 92 -23.83 -7.87 -6.89
CA SER A 92 -22.53 -7.95 -6.19
C SER A 92 -21.39 -7.65 -7.14
N SER A 93 -21.10 -6.37 -7.38
CA SER A 93 -19.87 -5.97 -8.07
C SER A 93 -18.70 -6.23 -7.12
N SER A 94 -17.84 -7.19 -7.46
CA SER A 94 -16.50 -7.27 -6.88
C SER A 94 -15.76 -5.97 -7.19
N GLY A 95 -14.98 -5.47 -6.23
CA GLY A 95 -14.28 -4.20 -6.43
C GLY A 95 -13.89 -3.52 -5.13
N ILE A 96 -13.25 -2.36 -5.27
CA ILE A 96 -12.73 -1.57 -4.16
C ILE A 96 -13.53 -0.28 -4.06
N ARG A 97 -14.21 -0.08 -2.93
CA ARG A 97 -14.89 1.18 -2.67
C ARG A 97 -13.86 2.21 -2.20
N SER A 98 -13.68 3.27 -2.99
CA SER A 98 -12.71 4.33 -2.73
C SER A 98 -13.43 5.62 -2.33
N PRO A 99 -13.31 6.09 -1.07
CA PRO A 99 -13.93 7.34 -0.62
C PRO A 99 -13.39 8.55 -1.38
N GLN A 100 -14.26 9.54 -1.60
CA GLN A 100 -13.86 10.82 -2.18
C GLN A 100 -12.98 11.58 -1.17
N PHE A 101 -11.84 12.06 -1.65
CA PHE A 101 -10.90 12.85 -0.86
C PHE A 101 -9.93 13.59 -1.79
N PRO A 102 -9.63 14.88 -1.57
CA PRO A 102 -10.08 15.76 -0.47
C PRO A 102 -11.56 16.15 -0.54
N LEU A 103 -12.09 16.73 0.55
CA LEU A 103 -13.45 17.29 0.60
C LEU A 103 -13.50 18.77 0.20
N TRP A 104 -12.34 19.39 -0.04
CA TRP A 104 -12.22 20.78 -0.49
C TRP A 104 -11.89 20.89 -1.97
N PHE A 105 -12.46 21.91 -2.61
CA PHE A 105 -12.41 22.17 -4.04
C PHE A 105 -12.07 23.63 -4.32
N VAL A 106 -11.50 23.88 -5.50
CA VAL A 106 -11.35 25.22 -6.04
C VAL A 106 -12.24 25.40 -7.27
N ALA A 107 -13.07 26.44 -7.27
CA ALA A 107 -13.92 26.77 -8.39
C ALA A 107 -13.11 27.38 -9.54
N GLN A 108 -13.61 27.23 -10.78
CA GLN A 108 -12.97 27.75 -11.99
C GLN A 108 -13.76 28.90 -12.64
N PRO A 109 -13.85 30.08 -11.99
CA PRO A 109 -14.41 31.26 -12.63
C PRO A 109 -13.54 31.71 -13.82
N ARG A 110 -14.15 32.41 -14.78
CA ARG A 110 -13.42 33.05 -15.89
C ARG A 110 -12.56 34.20 -15.35
N GLU A 111 -11.28 33.88 -15.12
CA GLU A 111 -10.16 34.78 -14.85
C GLU A 111 -10.42 35.98 -13.90
N PRO A 112 -10.82 35.79 -12.64
CA PRO A 112 -10.65 36.85 -11.66
C PRO A 112 -9.15 36.99 -11.34
N ILE A 113 -8.63 38.21 -11.54
CA ILE A 113 -7.25 38.58 -11.24
C ILE A 113 -7.27 39.46 -9.99
N TYR A 114 -6.43 39.11 -9.02
CA TYR A 114 -6.10 39.97 -7.88
C TYR A 114 -4.72 40.58 -8.09
N HIS A 115 -4.58 41.86 -7.76
CA HIS A 115 -3.28 42.52 -7.69
C HIS A 115 -2.99 42.80 -6.22
N ASP A 116 -1.80 42.42 -5.76
CA ASP A 116 -1.34 42.83 -4.44
C ASP A 116 -0.87 44.29 -4.43
N GLU A 117 -0.48 44.79 -3.25
CA GLU A 117 0.03 46.15 -3.05
C GLU A 117 1.28 46.45 -3.89
N ALA A 118 2.05 45.42 -4.25
CA ALA A 118 3.22 45.51 -5.11
C ALA A 118 2.89 45.43 -6.62
N GLY A 119 1.60 45.31 -6.97
CA GLY A 119 1.13 45.19 -8.35
C GLY A 119 1.33 43.80 -8.98
N LYS A 120 1.71 42.79 -8.19
CA LYS A 120 1.89 41.41 -8.66
C LYS A 120 0.53 40.77 -8.92
N ARG A 121 0.43 40.08 -10.06
CA ARG A 121 -0.80 39.43 -10.54
C ARG A 121 -0.97 38.03 -9.94
N PHE A 122 -2.15 37.77 -9.38
CA PHE A 122 -2.57 36.48 -8.86
C PHE A 122 -3.85 36.02 -9.56
N ARG A 123 -3.89 34.75 -9.95
CA ARG A 123 -5.13 34.07 -10.31
C ARG A 123 -5.83 33.70 -9.01
N ILE A 124 -7.06 34.18 -8.83
CA ILE A 124 -7.83 33.89 -7.62
C ILE A 124 -8.93 32.89 -7.89
N ARG A 125 -9.14 31.96 -6.96
CA ARG A 125 -10.16 30.91 -7.10
C ARG A 125 -10.87 30.72 -5.76
N PRO A 126 -12.22 30.72 -5.72
CA PRO A 126 -12.95 30.38 -4.51
C PRO A 126 -12.57 28.98 -4.03
N LEU A 127 -12.27 28.85 -2.74
CA LEU A 127 -11.93 27.61 -2.04
C LEU A 127 -13.14 27.17 -1.21
N ILE A 128 -13.72 26.03 -1.58
CA ILE A 128 -15.08 25.64 -1.21
C ILE A 128 -15.11 24.20 -0.68
N HIS A 129 -15.84 23.99 0.40
CA HIS A 129 -16.10 22.64 0.92
C HIS A 129 -17.19 21.93 0.11
N GLN A 130 -17.12 20.60 0.01
CA GLN A 130 -18.08 19.77 -0.73
C GLN A 130 -19.54 20.04 -0.35
N ASP A 131 -19.83 20.34 0.92
CA ASP A 131 -21.18 20.61 1.41
C ASP A 131 -21.85 21.85 0.76
N ARG A 132 -21.07 22.74 0.16
CA ARG A 132 -21.57 23.93 -0.55
C ARG A 132 -21.78 23.68 -2.06
N LEU A 133 -21.47 22.49 -2.56
CA LEU A 133 -21.65 22.13 -3.97
C LEU A 133 -23.08 21.65 -4.25
N VAL A 134 -23.60 21.99 -5.43
CA VAL A 134 -24.91 21.54 -5.92
C VAL A 134 -24.71 20.90 -7.30
N ASP A 135 -25.06 19.63 -7.43
CA ASP A 135 -24.80 18.82 -8.64
C ASP A 135 -23.32 18.84 -9.05
N GLU A 136 -22.40 18.65 -8.09
CA GLU A 136 -20.94 18.68 -8.31
C GLU A 136 -20.40 20.01 -8.86
N LYS A 137 -21.20 21.07 -8.82
CA LYS A 137 -20.82 22.42 -9.27
C LYS A 137 -20.98 23.44 -8.14
N TYR A 138 -20.22 24.52 -8.20
CA TYR A 138 -20.34 25.61 -7.24
C TYR A 138 -21.33 26.68 -7.74
N PRO A 139 -22.43 26.96 -6.99
CA PRO A 139 -23.39 28.01 -7.36
C PRO A 139 -22.82 29.39 -7.00
N TRP A 140 -22.14 30.02 -7.96
CA TRP A 140 -21.54 31.33 -7.80
C TRP A 140 -22.50 32.45 -8.14
N LYS A 141 -22.58 33.47 -7.27
CA LYS A 141 -23.32 34.71 -7.51
C LYS A 141 -22.39 35.75 -8.11
N GLU A 142 -22.60 36.09 -9.37
CA GLU A 142 -21.88 37.18 -10.02
C GLU A 142 -22.21 38.53 -9.37
N PRO A 143 -21.33 39.55 -9.49
CA PRO A 143 -21.60 40.92 -9.05
C PRO A 143 -22.87 41.56 -9.67
N GLY A 144 -23.45 40.95 -10.72
CA GLY A 144 -24.72 41.34 -11.33
C GLY A 144 -25.95 40.56 -10.84
N GLY A 145 -25.82 39.74 -9.79
CA GLY A 145 -26.92 38.98 -9.17
C GLY A 145 -27.33 37.68 -9.89
N LYS A 146 -26.74 37.39 -11.05
CA LYS A 146 -26.96 36.13 -11.78
C LYS A 146 -26.21 34.99 -11.09
N ILE A 147 -26.88 33.86 -10.91
CA ILE A 147 -26.26 32.64 -10.39
C ILE A 147 -25.73 31.83 -11.57
N GLN A 148 -24.43 31.56 -11.57
CA GLN A 148 -23.76 30.65 -12.51
C GLN A 148 -23.27 29.42 -11.76
N LYS A 149 -23.43 28.23 -12.37
CA LYS A 149 -22.81 27.01 -11.86
C LYS A 149 -21.39 26.90 -12.44
N LEU A 150 -20.39 27.01 -11.58
CA LEU A 150 -18.97 26.88 -11.94
C LEU A 150 -18.50 25.43 -11.77
N ASP A 151 -17.64 24.99 -12.68
CA ASP A 151 -16.91 23.73 -12.51
C ASP A 151 -15.88 23.88 -11.39
N VAL A 152 -15.63 22.78 -10.70
CA VAL A 152 -14.73 22.72 -9.55
C VAL A 152 -13.69 21.64 -9.76
N VAL A 153 -12.52 21.82 -9.18
CA VAL A 153 -11.49 20.79 -9.14
C VAL A 153 -11.03 20.56 -7.70
N PRO A 154 -10.74 19.31 -7.30
CA PRO A 154 -10.23 19.02 -5.96
C PRO A 154 -8.98 19.86 -5.64
N VAL A 155 -8.87 20.32 -4.40
CA VAL A 155 -7.68 21.06 -3.96
C VAL A 155 -6.44 20.16 -4.04
N ARG A 156 -5.30 20.75 -4.42
CA ARG A 156 -4.03 20.00 -4.59
C ARG A 156 -3.31 19.74 -3.26
N PHE A 157 -3.75 20.41 -2.20
CA PHE A 157 -3.04 20.52 -0.93
C PHE A 157 -3.88 19.87 0.17
N VAL A 158 -3.25 18.95 0.88
CA VAL A 158 -3.81 18.23 2.03
C VAL A 158 -2.78 18.25 3.14
N GLN A 159 -3.13 17.68 4.29
CA GLN A 159 -2.19 17.54 5.40
C GLN A 159 -2.06 16.09 5.85
N CYS A 160 -0.86 15.73 6.29
CA CYS A 160 -0.56 14.41 6.83
C CYS A 160 0.40 14.46 8.01
N CYS A 161 0.48 13.38 8.78
CA CYS A 161 1.48 13.23 9.85
C CYS A 161 2.46 12.10 9.55
N ALA A 162 3.50 11.96 10.37
CA ALA A 162 4.51 10.89 10.24
C ALA A 162 3.95 9.46 10.42
N ASN A 163 2.75 9.30 10.98
CA ASN A 163 2.05 8.01 11.08
C ASN A 163 1.18 7.70 9.85
N GLY A 164 1.26 8.52 8.80
CA GLY A 164 0.54 8.34 7.54
C GLY A 164 -0.94 8.75 7.54
N HIS A 165 -1.48 9.26 8.65
CA HIS A 165 -2.83 9.85 8.71
C HIS A 165 -2.96 11.00 7.71
N LEU A 166 -4.17 11.17 7.18
CA LEU A 166 -4.46 12.06 6.06
C LEU A 166 -5.74 12.84 6.37
N SER A 167 -5.71 14.15 6.18
CA SER A 167 -6.90 15.00 6.33
C SER A 167 -6.83 16.22 5.43
N ASP A 168 -7.97 16.85 5.23
CA ASP A 168 -8.03 18.20 4.68
C ASP A 168 -7.36 19.20 5.65
N ILE A 169 -6.82 20.28 5.08
CA ILE A 169 -6.34 21.41 5.87
C ILE A 169 -7.56 22.11 6.48
N ASP A 170 -7.46 22.50 7.74
CA ASP A 170 -8.45 23.40 8.37
C ASP A 170 -8.24 24.81 7.78
N TRP A 171 -8.80 25.04 6.60
CA TRP A 171 -8.54 26.23 5.80
C TRP A 171 -8.99 27.52 6.50
N ASP A 172 -10.07 27.48 7.28
CA ASP A 172 -10.49 28.63 8.09
C ASP A 172 -9.42 28.98 9.12
N ARG A 173 -9.00 28.00 9.91
CA ARG A 173 -7.97 28.21 10.92
C ARG A 173 -6.63 28.62 10.29
N PHE A 174 -6.27 28.04 9.15
CA PHE A 174 -5.04 28.36 8.43
C PHE A 174 -5.05 29.80 7.90
N ALA A 175 -6.13 30.23 7.25
CA ALA A 175 -6.29 31.60 6.73
C ALA A 175 -6.26 32.67 7.83
N HIS A 176 -6.59 32.30 9.07
CA HIS A 176 -6.61 33.19 10.22
C HIS A 176 -5.42 32.99 11.17
N GLU A 177 -4.29 32.48 10.68
CA GLU A 177 -3.03 32.33 11.44
C GLU A 177 -3.18 31.49 12.72
N GLY A 178 -4.03 30.46 12.67
CA GLY A 178 -4.24 29.54 13.77
C GLY A 178 -5.37 29.94 14.73
N ALA A 179 -5.93 31.14 14.58
CA ALA A 179 -7.06 31.63 15.37
C ALA A 179 -8.39 31.02 14.88
N ARG A 180 -9.33 30.83 15.80
CA ARG A 180 -10.72 30.48 15.41
C ARG A 180 -11.40 31.73 14.86
N SER A 181 -11.99 31.62 13.68
CA SER A 181 -12.77 32.70 13.09
C SER A 181 -14.27 32.45 13.22
N ARG A 182 -15.05 33.52 13.10
CA ARG A 182 -16.52 33.46 12.91
C ARG A 182 -16.91 33.87 11.48
N CYS A 183 -15.93 33.98 10.59
CA CYS A 183 -16.16 34.29 9.18
C CYS A 183 -16.97 33.17 8.52
N GLN A 184 -17.98 33.54 7.74
CA GLN A 184 -18.84 32.57 7.03
C GLN A 184 -18.65 32.60 5.51
N GLU A 185 -17.95 33.63 5.03
CA GLU A 185 -17.62 33.81 3.62
C GLU A 185 -16.68 32.73 3.09
N ASP A 186 -16.79 32.47 1.78
CA ASP A 186 -15.90 31.55 1.08
C ASP A 186 -14.46 32.10 1.06
N LEU A 187 -13.50 31.23 1.37
CA LEU A 187 -12.08 31.55 1.28
C LEU A 187 -11.65 31.60 -0.18
N TRP A 188 -10.52 32.25 -0.43
CA TRP A 188 -9.95 32.37 -1.76
C TRP A 188 -8.53 31.82 -1.77
N LEU A 189 -8.22 31.06 -2.81
CA LEU A 189 -6.86 30.63 -3.12
C LEU A 189 -6.29 31.59 -4.18
N ASP A 190 -5.28 32.36 -3.80
CA ASP A 190 -4.58 33.28 -4.69
C ASP A 190 -3.26 32.63 -5.13
N GLU A 191 -3.07 32.41 -6.43
CA GLU A 191 -1.88 31.77 -6.98
C GLU A 191 -1.18 32.68 -7.99
N ALA A 192 0.11 32.94 -7.78
CA ALA A 192 0.96 33.58 -8.77
C ALA A 192 1.83 32.57 -9.53
N GLY A 193 2.40 33.02 -10.65
CA GLY A 193 3.31 32.24 -11.47
C GLY A 193 2.67 30.97 -12.07
N ALA A 194 3.47 29.92 -12.22
CA ALA A 194 3.01 28.61 -12.68
C ALA A 194 2.27 27.78 -11.60
N GLY A 195 2.09 28.32 -10.38
CA GLY A 195 1.37 27.66 -9.29
C GLY A 195 2.09 26.47 -8.65
N ASN A 196 3.43 26.42 -8.76
CA ASN A 196 4.28 25.37 -8.17
C ASN A 196 5.15 25.86 -6.99
N ASP A 197 5.30 27.18 -6.79
CA ASP A 197 6.01 27.73 -5.64
C ASP A 197 5.02 28.01 -4.51
N PHE A 198 5.18 27.31 -3.38
CA PHE A 198 4.32 27.49 -2.21
C PHE A 198 4.38 28.89 -1.60
N ASN A 199 5.45 29.66 -1.84
CA ASN A 199 5.56 31.05 -1.38
C ASN A 199 4.70 32.01 -2.21
N GLU A 200 4.24 31.58 -3.38
CA GLU A 200 3.41 32.34 -4.30
C GLU A 200 1.93 31.94 -4.23
N ILE A 201 1.57 31.07 -3.28
CA ILE A 201 0.22 30.58 -3.05
C ILE A 201 -0.27 31.09 -1.70
N TYR A 202 -1.41 31.77 -1.70
CA TYR A 202 -2.00 32.37 -0.51
C TYR A 202 -3.45 31.92 -0.32
N VAL A 203 -3.85 31.77 0.94
CA VAL A 203 -5.25 31.58 1.33
C VAL A 203 -5.73 32.89 1.94
N ARG A 204 -6.80 33.45 1.38
CA ARG A 204 -7.33 34.76 1.75
C ARG A 204 -8.77 34.66 2.22
N CYS A 205 -9.07 35.32 3.34
CA CYS A 205 -10.45 35.54 3.77
C CYS A 205 -10.91 36.93 3.31
N PRO A 206 -11.95 37.03 2.46
CA PRO A 206 -12.41 38.31 1.93
C PRO A 206 -13.09 39.18 3.00
N GLN A 207 -13.67 38.57 4.03
CA GLN A 207 -14.41 39.29 5.08
C GLN A 207 -13.48 40.07 6.02
N CYS A 208 -12.34 39.48 6.41
CA CYS A 208 -11.41 40.12 7.34
C CYS A 208 -10.13 40.65 6.67
N GLY A 209 -9.93 40.39 5.37
CA GLY A 209 -8.75 40.81 4.62
C GLY A 209 -7.46 40.04 4.95
N LYS A 210 -7.52 39.03 5.83
CA LYS A 210 -6.34 38.21 6.17
C LYS A 210 -5.92 37.37 4.98
N ARG A 211 -4.60 37.25 4.79
CA ARG A 211 -3.98 36.56 3.67
C ARG A 211 -2.74 35.80 4.14
N GLN A 212 -2.81 34.47 4.17
CA GLN A 212 -1.76 33.59 4.69
C GLN A 212 -1.05 32.85 3.54
N ALA A 213 0.28 32.87 3.51
CA ALA A 213 1.08 32.11 2.56
C ALA A 213 1.05 30.60 2.88
N LEU A 214 0.92 29.75 1.85
CA LEU A 214 0.83 28.29 2.03
C LEU A 214 2.15 27.68 2.55
N ALA A 215 3.30 28.25 2.17
CA ALA A 215 4.61 27.85 2.69
C ALA A 215 4.77 28.12 4.20
N SER A 216 4.09 29.13 4.72
CA SER A 216 4.13 29.52 6.14
C SER A 216 3.21 28.62 6.95
N THR A 217 3.71 27.44 7.31
CA THR A 217 2.99 26.44 8.12
C THR A 217 3.25 26.57 9.63
N LYS A 218 4.15 27.47 10.03
CA LYS A 218 4.41 27.85 11.42
C LYS A 218 4.02 29.31 11.63
N GLY A 219 3.33 29.59 12.74
CA GLY A 219 3.03 30.94 13.17
C GLY A 219 4.25 31.62 13.82
N GLU A 220 4.13 32.89 14.15
CA GLU A 220 5.20 33.71 14.75
C GLU A 220 5.74 33.12 16.06
N ASN A 221 4.86 32.46 16.84
CA ASN A 221 5.22 31.79 18.09
C ASN A 221 5.82 30.38 17.90
N GLY A 222 6.13 29.99 16.65
CA GLY A 222 6.62 28.65 16.29
C GLY A 222 5.55 27.55 16.31
N ALA A 223 4.31 27.87 16.67
CA ALA A 223 3.19 26.94 16.69
C ALA A 223 2.79 26.50 15.26
N SER A 224 2.44 25.23 15.08
CA SER A 224 1.96 24.71 13.80
C SER A 224 0.57 25.26 13.46
N LEU A 225 0.45 25.91 12.31
CA LEU A 225 -0.82 26.42 11.78
C LEU A 225 -1.74 25.31 11.25
N LEU A 226 -1.15 24.19 10.85
CA LEU A 226 -1.86 22.97 10.45
C LEU A 226 -2.38 22.17 11.66
N GLY A 227 -1.92 22.53 12.86
CA GLY A 227 -2.35 21.92 14.12
C GLY A 227 -1.83 20.50 14.34
N SER A 228 -2.30 19.90 15.44
CA SER A 228 -2.01 18.51 15.78
C SER A 228 -2.86 17.55 14.94
N CYS A 229 -2.28 16.40 14.63
CA CYS A 229 -2.95 15.33 13.92
C CYS A 229 -4.07 14.73 14.79
N ARG A 230 -5.24 14.53 14.17
CA ARG A 230 -6.45 13.98 14.82
C ARG A 230 -6.69 12.51 14.48
N GLY A 231 -5.73 11.84 13.84
CA GLY A 231 -5.85 10.43 13.50
C GLY A 231 -6.77 10.11 12.31
N HIS A 232 -7.15 11.08 11.48
CA HIS A 232 -8.05 10.86 10.35
C HIS A 232 -7.47 9.87 9.32
N ARG A 233 -8.31 8.91 8.92
CA ARG A 233 -7.99 7.83 7.97
C ARG A 233 -9.09 7.72 6.91
N PRO A 234 -9.19 8.68 5.98
CA PRO A 234 -10.29 8.73 5.02
C PRO A 234 -10.43 7.45 4.18
N TRP A 235 -9.34 6.70 3.98
CA TRP A 235 -9.35 5.42 3.27
C TRP A 235 -10.07 4.29 4.02
N LEU A 236 -10.22 4.36 5.34
CA LEU A 236 -10.99 3.38 6.10
C LEU A 236 -12.50 3.69 6.11
N GLY A 237 -12.90 4.82 5.52
CA GLY A 237 -14.28 5.33 5.56
C GLY A 237 -14.69 5.81 6.95
N ASN A 238 -16.00 5.94 7.17
CA ASN A 238 -16.56 6.45 8.44
C ASN A 238 -16.41 5.48 9.63
N PHE A 239 -15.73 4.34 9.43
CA PHE A 239 -15.51 3.33 10.47
C PHE A 239 -14.36 3.69 11.42
N SER A 240 -13.61 4.76 11.16
CA SER A 240 -12.41 5.15 11.91
C SER A 240 -12.50 6.52 12.58
N ASP A 241 -13.71 7.05 12.81
CA ASP A 241 -13.91 8.34 13.49
C ASP A 241 -13.65 8.29 15.01
N ASP A 242 -13.18 7.15 15.52
CA ASP A 242 -12.55 7.06 16.84
C ASP A 242 -11.20 7.79 16.80
N ALA A 243 -11.29 9.12 16.88
CA ALA A 243 -10.19 10.07 16.89
C ALA A 243 -9.31 9.88 18.13
N LEU A 244 -8.47 8.85 18.12
CA LEU A 244 -7.34 8.77 19.04
C LEU A 244 -6.36 9.88 18.66
N ALA A 245 -5.97 10.66 19.68
CA ALA A 245 -4.91 11.65 19.53
C ALA A 245 -3.67 10.95 18.97
N CYS A 246 -3.20 11.42 17.81
CA CYS A 246 -2.03 10.84 17.17
C CYS A 246 -0.79 11.31 17.93
N THR A 247 -0.22 10.42 18.73
CA THR A 247 0.96 10.70 19.55
C THR A 247 2.22 10.05 19.00
N ASP A 248 3.37 10.56 19.43
CA ASP A 248 4.65 9.87 19.32
C ASP A 248 4.84 8.87 20.48
N GLU A 249 6.00 8.22 20.53
CA GLU A 249 6.34 7.20 21.54
C GLU A 249 6.41 7.77 22.97
N ASN A 250 6.48 9.10 23.10
CA ASN A 250 6.52 9.81 24.37
C ASN A 250 5.17 10.50 24.69
N ASP A 251 4.07 10.02 24.09
CA ASP A 251 2.72 10.58 24.23
C ASP A 251 2.58 12.06 23.80
N LYS A 252 3.52 12.60 23.02
CA LYS A 252 3.42 13.97 22.51
C LYS A 252 2.60 14.02 21.23
N PRO A 253 1.76 15.05 21.04
CA PRO A 253 0.95 15.16 19.83
C PRO A 253 1.84 15.34 18.60
N ARG A 254 1.60 14.52 17.58
CA ARG A 254 2.22 14.72 16.27
C ARG A 254 1.53 15.86 15.53
N TYR A 255 2.34 16.67 14.84
CA TYR A 255 1.84 17.79 14.05
C TYR A 255 1.69 17.43 12.59
N ASN A 256 0.68 18.02 11.97
CA ASN A 256 0.45 17.89 10.54
C ASN A 256 1.52 18.65 9.74
N ARG A 257 1.89 18.10 8.59
CA ARG A 257 2.74 18.71 7.56
C ARG A 257 1.94 18.86 6.26
N LEU A 258 2.26 19.91 5.51
CA LEU A 258 1.68 20.14 4.18
C LEU A 258 2.09 19.00 3.25
N LEU A 259 1.13 18.45 2.51
CA LEU A 259 1.34 17.43 1.51
C LEU A 259 0.64 17.81 0.20
N VAL A 260 1.36 17.69 -0.92
CA VAL A 260 0.76 17.80 -2.26
C VAL A 260 0.29 16.42 -2.68
N ARG A 261 -0.96 16.33 -3.16
CA ARG A 261 -1.62 15.06 -3.46
C ARG A 261 -0.87 14.18 -4.47
N SER A 262 -0.17 14.81 -5.41
CA SER A 262 0.62 14.14 -6.47
C SER A 262 2.13 14.06 -6.17
N ALA A 263 2.56 14.38 -4.95
CA ALA A 263 3.99 14.32 -4.61
C ALA A 263 4.47 12.86 -4.46
N SER A 264 5.73 12.60 -4.83
CA SER A 264 6.34 11.26 -4.70
C SER A 264 6.44 10.76 -3.26
N ASN A 265 6.43 11.67 -2.28
CA ASN A 265 6.41 11.35 -0.85
C ASN A 265 5.00 11.19 -0.27
N ALA A 266 3.96 11.24 -1.12
CA ALA A 266 2.60 11.07 -0.68
C ALA A 266 2.30 9.63 -0.27
N TYR A 267 2.95 8.62 -0.87
CA TYR A 267 2.64 7.22 -0.60
C TYR A 267 3.85 6.33 -0.85
N PHE A 268 4.28 5.60 0.17
CA PHE A 268 5.31 4.56 0.08
C PHE A 268 4.71 3.21 0.49
N PRO A 269 4.48 2.28 -0.45
CA PRO A 269 3.96 0.96 -0.10
C PRO A 269 4.97 0.19 0.72
N GLU A 270 4.49 -0.49 1.75
CA GLU A 270 5.30 -1.42 2.52
C GLU A 270 4.94 -2.85 2.14
N MET A 271 5.86 -3.48 1.43
CA MET A 271 5.68 -4.82 0.90
C MET A 271 6.74 -5.77 1.42
N VAL A 272 6.29 -6.98 1.75
CA VAL A 272 7.13 -8.12 2.10
C VAL A 272 6.90 -9.20 1.05
N GLY A 273 8.00 -9.68 0.47
CA GLY A 273 7.99 -10.72 -0.54
C GLY A 273 8.68 -11.98 -0.08
N ALA A 274 8.34 -13.09 -0.73
CA ALA A 274 9.06 -14.36 -0.65
C ALA A 274 9.08 -15.03 -2.02
N ILE A 275 10.23 -15.61 -2.36
CA ILE A 275 10.35 -16.50 -3.51
C ILE A 275 9.77 -17.86 -3.13
N SER A 276 8.75 -18.35 -3.84
CA SER A 276 8.22 -19.71 -3.64
C SER A 276 9.24 -20.75 -4.07
N ILE A 277 9.64 -21.59 -3.12
CA ILE A 277 10.57 -22.69 -3.36
C ILE A 277 9.76 -23.98 -3.15
N PRO A 278 9.70 -24.87 -4.15
CA PRO A 278 8.92 -26.09 -4.08
C PRO A 278 9.38 -26.98 -2.93
N GLU A 279 8.44 -27.40 -2.10
CA GLU A 279 8.57 -28.52 -1.18
C GLU A 279 7.73 -29.71 -1.67
N GLU A 280 8.07 -30.94 -1.25
CA GLU A 280 7.33 -32.14 -1.67
C GLU A 280 5.82 -32.09 -1.32
N GLU A 281 5.44 -31.31 -0.32
CA GLU A 281 4.05 -31.09 0.13
C GLU A 281 3.22 -30.12 -0.75
N ASP A 282 3.85 -29.33 -1.62
CA ASP A 282 3.18 -28.19 -2.28
C ASP A 282 2.11 -28.62 -3.30
N SER A 283 2.30 -29.78 -3.94
CA SER A 283 1.34 -30.28 -4.95
C SER A 283 -0.04 -30.60 -4.39
N LEU A 284 -0.10 -31.07 -3.14
CA LEU A 284 -1.35 -31.35 -2.43
C LEU A 284 -2.03 -30.05 -2.00
N ARG A 285 -1.25 -29.11 -1.47
CA ARG A 285 -1.73 -27.77 -1.04
C ARG A 285 -2.36 -26.99 -2.19
N GLN A 286 -1.64 -26.87 -3.32
CA GLN A 286 -2.12 -26.15 -4.50
C GLN A 286 -3.48 -26.68 -4.98
N HIS A 287 -3.64 -28.02 -4.94
CA HIS A 287 -4.88 -28.70 -5.30
C HIS A 287 -6.03 -28.39 -4.33
N LEU A 288 -5.76 -28.31 -3.02
CA LEU A 288 -6.76 -27.95 -2.02
C LEU A 288 -7.21 -26.49 -2.15
N ILE A 289 -6.29 -25.55 -2.41
CA ILE A 289 -6.60 -24.12 -2.58
C ILE A 289 -7.46 -23.87 -3.81
N THR A 290 -7.12 -24.52 -4.92
CA THR A 290 -7.86 -24.40 -6.19
C THR A 290 -9.32 -24.87 -6.06
N HIS A 291 -9.63 -25.67 -5.04
CA HIS A 291 -10.93 -26.30 -4.82
C HIS A 291 -11.49 -26.00 -3.43
N LEU A 292 -11.13 -24.86 -2.83
CA LEU A 292 -11.43 -24.55 -1.43
C LEU A 292 -12.94 -24.55 -1.10
N SER A 293 -13.81 -24.12 -2.01
CA SER A 293 -15.29 -24.15 -1.87
C SER A 293 -15.84 -25.52 -1.51
N PHE A 294 -15.27 -26.58 -2.08
CA PHE A 294 -15.71 -27.94 -1.79
C PHE A 294 -15.42 -28.36 -0.35
N PHE A 295 -14.50 -27.66 0.31
CA PHE A 295 -14.09 -27.96 1.67
C PHE A 295 -14.77 -27.05 2.69
N GLU A 296 -15.42 -25.93 2.35
CA GLU A 296 -15.95 -24.94 3.31
C GLU A 296 -16.71 -25.53 4.51
N LYS A 297 -17.44 -26.64 4.32
CA LYS A 297 -18.25 -27.32 5.35
C LYS A 297 -17.57 -28.53 6.00
N VAL A 298 -16.28 -28.71 5.75
CA VAL A 298 -15.48 -29.80 6.31
C VAL A 298 -14.81 -29.29 7.57
N ASP A 299 -15.28 -29.75 8.73
CA ASP A 299 -14.70 -29.39 10.03
C ASP A 299 -13.90 -30.55 10.64
N ASP A 300 -14.25 -31.81 10.33
CA ASP A 300 -13.55 -33.00 10.81
C ASP A 300 -13.24 -34.05 9.72
N GLU A 301 -12.49 -35.10 10.07
CA GLU A 301 -12.13 -36.19 9.15
C GLU A 301 -13.35 -36.98 8.62
N SER A 302 -14.43 -37.03 9.39
CA SER A 302 -15.68 -37.70 8.99
C SER A 302 -16.39 -36.90 7.91
N ASP A 303 -16.41 -35.57 8.06
CA ASP A 303 -16.90 -34.63 7.05
C ASP A 303 -16.05 -34.69 5.78
N LEU A 304 -14.72 -34.78 5.90
CA LEU A 304 -13.84 -34.92 4.74
C LEU A 304 -14.15 -36.21 3.97
N LYS A 305 -14.35 -37.32 4.70
CA LYS A 305 -14.70 -38.62 4.10
C LYS A 305 -16.08 -38.60 3.44
N ALA A 306 -17.03 -37.84 3.98
CA ALA A 306 -18.32 -37.62 3.35
C ALA A 306 -18.18 -36.75 2.10
N ALA A 307 -17.45 -35.63 2.19
CA ALA A 307 -17.20 -34.71 1.08
C ALA A 307 -16.54 -35.41 -0.10
N LEU A 308 -15.55 -36.28 0.12
CA LEU A 308 -14.87 -37.06 -0.93
C LEU A 308 -15.81 -37.98 -1.74
N LYS A 309 -16.98 -38.37 -1.20
CA LYS A 309 -17.98 -39.18 -1.93
C LYS A 309 -18.84 -38.35 -2.88
N PHE A 310 -19.06 -37.08 -2.56
CA PHE A 310 -19.92 -36.18 -3.32
C PHE A 310 -19.12 -35.21 -4.22
N MET A 311 -17.79 -35.20 -4.10
CA MET A 311 -16.89 -34.34 -4.87
C MET A 311 -16.68 -34.87 -6.30
N PRO A 312 -16.47 -33.99 -7.31
CA PRO A 312 -16.12 -34.41 -8.65
C PRO A 312 -14.86 -35.30 -8.66
N GLU A 313 -14.87 -36.34 -9.50
CA GLU A 313 -13.82 -37.38 -9.52
C GLU A 313 -12.42 -36.82 -9.78
N LYS A 314 -12.32 -35.73 -10.56
CA LYS A 314 -11.07 -35.01 -10.82
C LYS A 314 -10.41 -34.44 -9.55
N VAL A 315 -11.21 -34.04 -8.57
CA VAL A 315 -10.73 -33.47 -7.30
C VAL A 315 -10.45 -34.58 -6.29
N ALA A 316 -11.37 -35.54 -6.17
CA ALA A 316 -11.27 -36.64 -5.23
C ALA A 316 -10.12 -37.61 -5.54
N ALA A 317 -9.78 -37.83 -6.82
CA ALA A 317 -8.75 -38.80 -7.22
C ALA A 317 -7.37 -38.50 -6.60
N ARG A 318 -6.98 -37.22 -6.50
CA ARG A 318 -5.69 -36.83 -5.90
C ARG A 318 -5.64 -36.93 -4.37
N LEU A 319 -6.79 -37.08 -3.73
CA LEU A 319 -6.94 -37.11 -2.27
C LEU A 319 -7.19 -38.53 -1.74
N ARG A 320 -7.61 -39.49 -2.58
CA ARG A 320 -7.87 -40.88 -2.16
C ARG A 320 -6.61 -41.66 -1.77
N ASP A 321 -5.47 -41.30 -2.34
CA ASP A 321 -4.19 -41.99 -2.13
C ASP A 321 -3.39 -41.38 -0.95
N ARG A 322 -4.04 -40.58 -0.09
CA ARG A 322 -3.43 -39.86 1.04
C ARG A 322 -4.20 -40.16 2.33
N GLU A 323 -3.51 -40.10 3.46
CA GLU A 323 -4.17 -40.21 4.76
C GLU A 323 -5.05 -38.99 5.03
N LEU A 324 -6.26 -39.22 5.54
CA LEU A 324 -7.25 -38.16 5.79
C LEU A 324 -6.74 -37.13 6.81
N GLY A 325 -5.96 -37.58 7.80
CA GLY A 325 -5.33 -36.71 8.80
C GLY A 325 -4.34 -35.72 8.20
N ASP A 326 -3.52 -36.16 7.24
CA ASP A 326 -2.57 -35.27 6.53
C ASP A 326 -3.31 -34.22 5.71
N VAL A 327 -4.37 -34.62 5.01
CA VAL A 327 -5.20 -33.69 4.22
C VAL A 327 -5.88 -32.67 5.13
N MET A 328 -6.41 -33.08 6.29
CA MET A 328 -7.01 -32.18 7.28
C MET A 328 -6.00 -31.24 7.91
N ALA A 329 -4.79 -31.72 8.23
CA ALA A 329 -3.72 -30.87 8.77
C ALA A 329 -3.32 -29.78 7.76
N VAL A 330 -3.20 -30.15 6.48
CA VAL A 330 -2.90 -29.22 5.40
C VAL A 330 -4.05 -28.24 5.17
N LEU A 331 -5.30 -28.70 5.14
CA LEU A 331 -6.48 -27.84 4.98
C LEU A 331 -6.62 -26.84 6.13
N SER A 332 -6.38 -27.29 7.37
CA SER A 332 -6.41 -26.43 8.57
C SER A 332 -5.29 -25.40 8.54
N ALA A 333 -4.12 -25.76 8.02
CA ALA A 333 -3.01 -24.83 7.80
C ALA A 333 -3.35 -23.77 6.73
N VAL A 334 -3.97 -24.17 5.61
CA VAL A 334 -4.42 -23.26 4.54
C VAL A 334 -5.49 -22.28 5.06
N ARG A 335 -6.42 -22.75 5.90
CA ARG A 335 -7.42 -21.87 6.55
C ARG A 335 -6.84 -20.91 7.57
N GLY A 336 -5.64 -21.20 8.07
CA GLY A 336 -4.98 -20.41 9.09
C GLY A 336 -5.47 -20.71 10.52
N SER A 337 -6.21 -21.80 10.74
CA SER A 337 -6.80 -22.17 12.03
C SER A 337 -5.81 -22.80 13.01
N ASN A 338 -4.60 -23.13 12.57
CA ASN A 338 -3.61 -23.79 13.41
C ASN A 338 -2.88 -22.77 14.30
N SER A 339 -3.32 -22.67 15.55
CA SER A 339 -2.77 -21.80 16.59
C SER A 339 -1.55 -22.40 17.33
N ASP A 340 -1.18 -23.65 17.01
CA ASP A 340 -0.32 -24.46 17.88
C ASP A 340 0.98 -24.96 17.22
N SER A 341 1.58 -24.15 16.33
CA SER A 341 3.00 -24.31 16.03
C SER A 341 3.82 -23.44 16.97
N ARG A 342 4.44 -24.08 17.96
CA ARG A 342 5.58 -23.54 18.72
C ARG A 342 6.43 -22.67 17.79
N ILE A 343 6.68 -21.44 18.22
CA ILE A 343 7.52 -20.45 17.54
C ILE A 343 8.95 -20.97 17.53
N GLU A 344 9.26 -21.95 16.68
CA GLU A 344 10.63 -22.19 16.28
C GLU A 344 11.06 -20.95 15.50
N LYS A 345 12.14 -20.31 15.94
CA LYS A 345 12.77 -19.20 15.23
C LYS A 345 13.20 -19.71 13.85
N GLN A 346 12.30 -19.64 12.88
CA GLN A 346 12.63 -19.96 11.51
C GLN A 346 13.70 -18.98 11.04
N PRO A 347 14.72 -19.45 10.30
CA PRO A 347 15.75 -18.57 9.78
C PRO A 347 15.13 -17.49 8.85
N PRO A 348 15.75 -16.32 8.71
CA PRO A 348 15.26 -15.26 7.82
C PRO A 348 14.95 -15.79 6.43
N LEU A 349 13.85 -15.35 5.82
CA LEU A 349 13.41 -15.85 4.50
C LEU A 349 14.52 -15.74 3.46
N LYS A 350 15.27 -14.63 3.46
CA LYS A 350 16.37 -14.43 2.52
C LYS A 350 17.44 -15.51 2.63
N LEU A 351 17.74 -15.96 3.85
CA LEU A 351 18.68 -17.05 4.07
C LEU A 351 18.15 -18.38 3.54
N GLN A 352 16.86 -18.65 3.74
CA GLN A 352 16.21 -19.84 3.18
C GLN A 352 16.21 -19.82 1.64
N GLU A 353 15.93 -18.66 1.05
CA GLU A 353 15.97 -18.44 -0.40
C GLU A 353 17.36 -18.71 -0.97
N ILE A 354 18.39 -18.13 -0.36
CA ILE A 354 19.78 -18.35 -0.78
C ILE A 354 20.15 -19.82 -0.65
N LYS A 355 19.79 -20.49 0.45
CA LYS A 355 20.05 -21.93 0.63
C LYS A 355 19.41 -22.78 -0.47
N ALA A 356 18.18 -22.48 -0.86
CA ALA A 356 17.50 -23.18 -1.95
C ALA A 356 18.18 -22.94 -3.31
N LEU A 357 18.61 -21.71 -3.59
CA LEU A 357 19.37 -21.42 -4.82
C LEU A 357 20.73 -22.14 -4.83
N TYR A 358 21.32 -22.39 -3.66
CA TYR A 358 22.53 -23.20 -3.51
C TYR A 358 22.29 -24.73 -3.44
N ALA A 359 21.03 -25.20 -3.52
CA ALA A 359 20.70 -26.63 -3.42
C ALA A 359 21.20 -27.46 -4.63
N PRO A 360 21.45 -28.78 -4.50
CA PRO A 360 21.90 -29.60 -5.62
C PRO A 360 20.88 -29.64 -6.77
N ALA A 361 21.33 -30.00 -7.99
CA ALA A 361 20.52 -29.92 -9.22
C ALA A 361 19.16 -30.63 -9.13
N GLY A 362 19.07 -31.76 -8.42
CA GLY A 362 17.83 -32.50 -8.23
C GLY A 362 16.74 -31.74 -7.45
N ALA A 363 17.12 -30.69 -6.69
CA ALA A 363 16.20 -29.87 -5.90
C ALA A 363 15.80 -28.56 -6.60
N LEU A 364 16.32 -28.26 -7.80
CA LEU A 364 16.05 -27.01 -8.52
C LEU A 364 14.78 -27.03 -9.39
N GLY A 365 13.92 -28.04 -9.14
CA GLY A 365 12.67 -28.25 -9.87
C GLY A 365 12.89 -28.84 -11.27
N SER A 366 11.80 -29.29 -11.87
CA SER A 366 11.76 -29.78 -13.25
C SER A 366 10.77 -28.94 -14.07
N PRO A 367 10.92 -28.90 -15.41
CA PRO A 367 10.00 -28.17 -16.27
C PRO A 367 8.63 -28.88 -16.28
N ALA A 368 7.74 -28.45 -15.39
CA ALA A 368 6.35 -28.85 -15.36
C ALA A 368 5.44 -27.59 -15.44
N PRO A 369 4.26 -27.67 -16.09
CA PRO A 369 3.34 -26.54 -16.20
C PRO A 369 2.94 -25.93 -14.85
N GLU A 370 2.79 -26.77 -13.83
CA GLU A 370 2.43 -26.41 -12.45
C GLU A 370 3.64 -26.01 -11.59
N SER A 371 4.86 -26.09 -12.13
CA SER A 371 6.06 -25.81 -11.34
C SER A 371 6.16 -24.33 -11.00
N THR A 372 6.31 -24.03 -9.72
CA THR A 372 6.51 -22.68 -9.19
C THR A 372 7.97 -22.23 -9.30
N PHE A 373 8.91 -23.17 -9.48
CA PHE A 373 10.34 -22.89 -9.59
C PHE A 373 11.04 -23.87 -10.54
N HIS A 374 11.85 -23.35 -11.44
CA HIS A 374 12.68 -24.13 -12.34
C HIS A 374 13.99 -23.40 -12.63
N ALA A 375 15.11 -24.01 -12.27
CA ALA A 375 16.44 -23.48 -12.53
C ALA A 375 17.43 -24.55 -13.00
N GLU A 376 18.33 -24.15 -13.90
CA GLU A 376 19.40 -24.98 -14.44
C GLU A 376 20.76 -24.49 -13.94
N ILE A 377 21.61 -25.40 -13.47
CA ILE A 377 23.00 -25.06 -13.11
C ILE A 377 23.82 -24.93 -14.40
N MET A 378 24.39 -23.75 -14.62
CA MET A 378 25.24 -23.51 -15.78
C MET A 378 26.69 -23.91 -15.47
N PRO A 379 27.35 -24.71 -16.34
CA PRO A 379 28.74 -25.06 -16.14
C PRO A 379 29.64 -23.82 -16.26
N LEU A 380 30.59 -23.70 -15.34
CA LEU A 380 31.63 -22.68 -15.37
C LEU A 380 32.81 -23.05 -16.29
N THR A 381 32.88 -24.31 -16.71
CA THR A 381 33.92 -24.83 -17.61
C THR A 381 33.89 -24.08 -18.94
N GLY A 382 35.05 -23.57 -19.38
CA GLY A 382 35.18 -22.81 -20.63
C GLY A 382 34.78 -21.33 -20.53
N LYS A 383 34.44 -20.83 -19.33
CA LYS A 383 34.28 -19.38 -19.10
C LYS A 383 35.65 -18.70 -18.92
N PRO A 384 35.77 -17.38 -19.20
CA PRO A 384 37.00 -16.64 -18.97
C PRO A 384 37.47 -16.73 -17.51
N SER A 385 38.78 -16.71 -17.28
CA SER A 385 39.38 -16.85 -15.94
C SER A 385 38.82 -15.85 -14.94
N TRP A 386 38.69 -14.58 -15.33
CA TRP A 386 38.13 -13.53 -14.48
C TRP A 386 36.72 -13.84 -13.96
N PHE A 387 35.94 -14.63 -14.71
CA PHE A 387 34.57 -14.98 -14.36
C PHE A 387 34.54 -16.19 -13.43
N SER A 388 35.28 -17.25 -13.75
CA SER A 388 35.35 -18.46 -12.93
C SER A 388 36.06 -18.24 -11.59
N GLU A 389 36.96 -17.26 -11.51
CA GLU A 389 37.63 -16.87 -10.25
C GLU A 389 36.69 -16.11 -9.30
N ARG A 390 35.70 -15.38 -9.85
CA ARG A 390 34.81 -14.51 -9.07
C ARG A 390 33.48 -15.15 -8.71
N PHE A 391 32.98 -16.07 -9.53
CA PHE A 391 31.69 -16.73 -9.33
C PHE A 391 31.88 -18.22 -9.13
N ASP A 392 31.33 -18.77 -8.05
CA ASP A 392 31.35 -20.21 -7.77
C ASP A 392 30.09 -20.92 -8.28
N ARG A 393 29.05 -20.15 -8.61
CA ARG A 393 27.76 -20.69 -9.02
C ARG A 393 27.02 -19.77 -9.98
N VAL A 394 26.48 -20.35 -11.05
CA VAL A 394 25.59 -19.65 -11.99
C VAL A 394 24.36 -20.51 -12.21
N LEU A 395 23.19 -19.95 -11.94
CA LEU A 395 21.92 -20.58 -12.27
C LEU A 395 21.19 -19.76 -13.33
N LYS A 396 20.67 -20.46 -14.33
CA LYS A 396 19.68 -19.93 -15.24
C LYS A 396 18.30 -20.27 -14.68
N VAL A 397 17.61 -19.27 -14.15
CA VAL A 397 16.27 -19.42 -13.57
C VAL A 397 15.25 -19.21 -14.69
N HIS A 398 14.63 -20.30 -15.12
CA HIS A 398 13.62 -20.30 -16.17
C HIS A 398 12.24 -19.90 -15.67
N ARG A 399 11.94 -20.18 -14.40
CA ARG A 399 10.68 -19.78 -13.78
C ARG A 399 10.87 -19.62 -12.29
N LEU A 400 10.39 -18.50 -11.76
CA LEU A 400 10.45 -18.13 -10.36
C LEU A 400 9.11 -17.51 -9.96
N ARG A 401 8.34 -18.17 -9.09
CA ARG A 401 7.17 -17.56 -8.46
C ARG A 401 7.65 -16.72 -7.27
N GLU A 402 7.32 -15.44 -7.29
CA GLU A 402 7.49 -14.51 -6.17
C GLU A 402 6.10 -14.09 -5.68
N VAL A 403 5.85 -14.25 -4.40
CA VAL A 403 4.63 -13.75 -3.75
C VAL A 403 4.99 -12.49 -2.99
N MET A 404 4.28 -11.40 -3.27
CA MET A 404 4.44 -10.13 -2.58
C MET A 404 3.15 -9.74 -1.90
N ALA A 405 3.22 -9.41 -0.60
CA ALA A 405 2.09 -8.94 0.19
C ALA A 405 2.31 -7.50 0.65
N LEU A 406 1.26 -6.68 0.54
CA LEU A 406 1.23 -5.33 1.09
C LEU A 406 0.70 -5.39 2.52
N ILE A 407 1.51 -4.90 3.46
CA ILE A 407 1.20 -4.92 4.90
C ILE A 407 0.82 -3.55 5.45
N GLY A 408 1.12 -2.49 4.70
CA GLY A 408 0.80 -1.13 5.05
C GLY A 408 1.50 -0.13 4.14
N PHE A 409 1.56 1.11 4.57
CA PHE A 409 2.27 2.15 3.84
C PHE A 409 2.77 3.23 4.81
N THR A 410 3.69 4.06 4.34
CA THR A 410 4.07 5.30 5.00
C THR A 410 3.90 6.50 4.08
N ARG A 411 3.98 7.70 4.67
CA ARG A 411 4.02 8.97 3.96
C ARG A 411 5.18 9.79 4.48
N LEU A 412 5.60 10.79 3.70
CA LEU A 412 6.74 11.67 3.96
C LEU A 412 8.08 10.95 3.86
N GLU A 413 8.24 9.84 4.56
CA GLU A 413 9.48 9.08 4.67
C GLU A 413 9.21 7.59 4.48
N PRO A 414 9.97 6.88 3.62
CA PRO A 414 9.84 5.45 3.43
C PRO A 414 10.48 4.67 4.59
N ILE A 415 10.00 3.44 4.85
CA ILE A 415 10.68 2.53 5.76
C ILE A 415 11.90 1.92 5.09
N VAL A 416 13.03 1.94 5.80
CA VAL A 416 14.28 1.33 5.36
C VAL A 416 14.23 -0.18 5.61
N LYS A 417 14.53 -0.96 4.57
CA LYS A 417 14.66 -2.42 4.68
C LYS A 417 16.05 -2.80 5.17
N GLY A 418 16.12 -3.78 6.05
CA GLY A 418 17.34 -4.39 6.53
C GLY A 418 17.99 -5.30 5.51
N VAL A 419 19.16 -5.83 5.89
CA VAL A 419 19.94 -6.76 5.07
C VAL A 419 19.14 -8.01 4.72
N ASP A 420 18.26 -8.45 5.63
CA ASP A 420 17.37 -9.60 5.43
C ASP A 420 16.15 -9.26 4.55
N GLY A 421 16.02 -8.02 4.08
CA GLY A 421 14.88 -7.51 3.31
C GLY A 421 13.67 -7.09 4.16
N ASP A 422 13.80 -7.20 5.48
CA ASP A 422 12.74 -6.95 6.45
C ASP A 422 12.67 -5.47 6.81
N PRO A 423 11.48 -4.91 7.04
CA PRO A 423 11.35 -3.57 7.61
C PRO A 423 12.17 -3.48 8.90
N ILE A 424 13.07 -2.49 8.98
CA ILE A 424 13.77 -2.23 10.24
C ILE A 424 12.85 -1.37 11.10
N ASP A 425 12.10 -1.99 12.01
CA ASP A 425 11.27 -1.28 12.99
C ASP A 425 12.11 -0.43 13.97
N GLN A 426 13.43 -0.66 14.03
CA GLN A 426 14.37 -0.10 15.02
C GLN A 426 15.19 1.12 14.56
N LEU A 427 14.97 1.64 13.36
CA LEU A 427 15.50 2.97 13.03
C LEU A 427 14.46 3.97 13.53
N ASP A 428 14.77 4.52 14.70
CA ASP A 428 14.06 5.48 15.54
C ASP A 428 13.83 6.84 14.82
N ILE A 429 13.31 6.79 13.59
CA ILE A 429 13.00 7.94 12.74
C ILE A 429 11.59 8.48 13.08
N GLY A 430 10.87 7.80 13.99
CA GLY A 430 9.55 8.21 14.44
C GLY A 430 8.50 8.16 13.33
N THR A 431 8.63 7.27 12.35
CA THR A 431 7.65 7.02 11.29
C THR A 431 6.97 5.68 11.55
N LYS A 432 5.65 5.68 11.69
CA LYS A 432 4.85 4.47 11.94
C LYS A 432 4.09 4.07 10.68
N ARG A 433 4.05 2.77 10.39
CA ARG A 433 3.19 2.18 9.35
C ARG A 433 1.73 2.59 9.58
N ALA A 434 1.07 3.05 8.52
CA ALA A 434 -0.36 3.34 8.54
C ALA A 434 -1.18 2.05 8.38
N ASP A 435 -2.27 1.96 9.13
CA ASP A 435 -3.18 0.81 9.09
C ASP A 435 -3.96 0.77 7.77
N ILE A 436 -4.04 -0.40 7.15
CA ILE A 436 -4.80 -0.63 5.90
C ILE A 436 -6.17 -1.27 6.13
N ASN A 437 -6.49 -1.64 7.37
CA ASN A 437 -7.78 -2.17 7.75
C ASN A 437 -8.31 -1.44 9.00
N SER A 438 -9.64 -1.43 9.15
CA SER A 438 -10.33 -0.88 10.34
C SER A 438 -10.27 -1.80 11.55
N LYS A 439 -10.02 -3.09 11.33
CA LYS A 439 -9.91 -4.14 12.34
C LYS A 439 -8.52 -4.76 12.28
N GLU A 440 -8.23 -5.64 13.23
CA GLU A 440 -7.07 -6.51 13.18
C GLU A 440 -7.00 -7.26 11.84
N LEU A 441 -5.78 -7.47 11.33
CA LEU A 441 -5.56 -8.07 10.02
C LEU A 441 -5.68 -9.59 10.11
N ASP A 442 -6.77 -10.13 9.57
CA ASP A 442 -7.00 -11.55 9.31
C ASP A 442 -6.55 -11.96 7.90
N TRP A 443 -6.38 -11.00 7.00
CA TRP A 443 -5.80 -11.19 5.67
C TRP A 443 -5.07 -9.93 5.17
N VAL A 444 -4.18 -10.12 4.19
CA VAL A 444 -3.50 -9.03 3.48
C VAL A 444 -3.54 -9.22 1.96
N PRO A 445 -3.57 -8.12 1.19
CA PRO A 445 -3.54 -8.19 -0.25
C PRO A 445 -2.17 -8.62 -0.75
N ALA A 446 -2.13 -9.60 -1.63
CA ALA A 446 -0.92 -10.16 -2.20
C ALA A 446 -1.08 -10.41 -3.70
N ILE A 447 0.03 -10.44 -4.42
CA ILE A 447 0.09 -10.86 -5.82
C ILE A 447 1.14 -11.94 -6.01
N GLU A 448 0.97 -12.70 -7.08
CA GLU A 448 1.97 -13.64 -7.55
C GLU A 448 2.57 -13.13 -8.84
N ASN A 449 3.89 -13.02 -8.86
CA ASN A 449 4.64 -12.71 -10.05
C ASN A 449 5.43 -13.93 -10.47
N PHE A 450 5.45 -14.20 -11.77
CA PHE A 450 6.34 -15.18 -12.35
C PHE A 450 7.43 -14.45 -13.11
N GLY A 451 8.67 -14.69 -12.71
CA GLY A 451 9.86 -14.10 -13.32
C GLY A 451 10.80 -15.15 -13.88
N GLU A 452 11.73 -14.67 -14.69
CA GLU A 452 12.92 -15.38 -15.14
C GLU A 452 14.14 -14.60 -14.66
N GLY A 453 15.30 -15.25 -14.56
CA GLY A 453 16.49 -14.54 -14.09
C GLY A 453 17.77 -15.34 -14.12
N ILE A 454 18.84 -14.69 -13.65
CA ILE A 454 20.15 -15.30 -13.47
C ILE A 454 20.53 -15.12 -12.01
N PHE A 455 20.90 -16.22 -11.35
CA PHE A 455 21.51 -16.18 -10.04
C PHE A 455 23.02 -16.33 -10.16
N LEU A 456 23.75 -15.43 -9.52
CA LEU A 456 25.21 -15.44 -9.45
C LEU A 456 25.64 -15.61 -8.00
N GLY A 457 26.22 -16.77 -7.71
CA GLY A 457 26.94 -17.03 -6.47
C GLY A 457 28.34 -16.47 -6.58
N VAL A 458 28.67 -15.50 -5.74
CA VAL A 458 30.01 -14.90 -5.70
C VAL A 458 30.91 -15.73 -4.79
N SER A 459 32.11 -16.05 -5.28
CA SER A 459 33.11 -16.79 -4.52
C SER A 459 33.44 -16.08 -3.21
N ALA A 460 33.32 -16.81 -2.10
CA ALA A 460 33.65 -16.29 -0.77
C ALA A 460 35.12 -15.83 -0.68
N THR A 461 36.04 -16.55 -1.33
CA THR A 461 37.46 -16.18 -1.39
C THR A 461 37.65 -14.87 -2.14
N ALA A 462 36.99 -14.71 -3.29
CA ALA A 462 37.07 -13.49 -4.10
C ALA A 462 36.47 -12.27 -3.36
N LEU A 463 35.39 -12.47 -2.59
CA LEU A 463 34.82 -11.44 -1.74
C LEU A 463 35.77 -11.02 -0.61
N GLU A 464 36.44 -11.96 0.02
CA GLU A 464 37.40 -11.66 1.08
C GLU A 464 38.60 -10.88 0.54
N GLU A 465 39.19 -11.31 -0.57
CA GLU A 465 40.27 -10.59 -1.25
C GLU A 465 39.85 -9.18 -1.67
N TRP A 466 38.63 -9.02 -2.18
CA TRP A 466 38.09 -7.71 -2.52
C TRP A 466 37.94 -6.80 -1.29
N ARG A 467 37.47 -7.36 -0.17
CA ARG A 467 37.29 -6.64 1.11
C ARG A 467 38.61 -6.13 1.67
N GLN A 468 39.72 -6.83 1.42
CA GLN A 468 41.05 -6.45 1.90
C GLN A 468 41.73 -5.34 1.07
N ARG A 469 41.15 -4.90 -0.05
CA ARG A 469 41.75 -3.83 -0.86
C ARG A 469 41.71 -2.49 -0.13
N ASP A 470 42.83 -1.76 -0.15
CA ASP A 470 42.98 -0.47 0.54
C ASP A 470 41.84 0.52 0.24
N GLY A 471 41.46 0.66 -1.04
CA GLY A 471 40.37 1.55 -1.44
C GLY A 471 39.00 1.16 -0.86
N VAL A 472 38.73 -0.14 -0.71
CA VAL A 472 37.48 -0.66 -0.11
C VAL A 472 37.48 -0.42 1.39
N GLN A 473 38.60 -0.67 2.07
CA GLN A 473 38.73 -0.42 3.50
C GLN A 473 38.58 1.07 3.84
N GLN A 474 39.24 1.95 3.07
CA GLN A 474 39.10 3.40 3.24
C GLN A 474 37.65 3.86 3.04
N HIS A 475 36.96 3.35 2.02
CA HIS A 475 35.57 3.69 1.78
C HIS A 475 34.65 3.20 2.91
N SER A 476 34.86 1.96 3.39
CA SER A 476 34.12 1.40 4.54
C SER A 476 34.36 2.21 5.83
N SER A 477 35.59 2.67 6.06
CA SER A 477 35.91 3.51 7.23
C SER A 477 35.19 4.85 7.17
N LYS A 478 35.21 5.53 6.03
CA LYS A 478 34.49 6.80 5.83
C LYS A 478 32.99 6.66 6.08
N HIS A 479 32.38 5.57 5.60
CA HIS A 479 30.96 5.30 5.86
C HIS A 479 30.70 5.06 7.36
N ARG A 480 31.56 4.29 8.05
CA ARG A 480 31.42 4.07 9.50
C ARG A 480 31.57 5.37 10.30
N GLU A 481 32.50 6.24 9.93
CA GLU A 481 32.68 7.55 10.56
C GLU A 481 31.46 8.44 10.33
N ALA A 482 30.94 8.50 9.10
CA ALA A 482 29.72 9.23 8.80
C ALA A 482 28.52 8.70 9.59
N CYS A 483 28.33 7.38 9.68
CA CYS A 483 27.25 6.78 10.49
C CYS A 483 27.37 7.15 11.98
N LYS A 484 28.58 7.23 12.54
CA LYS A 484 28.80 7.67 13.92
C LYS A 484 28.47 9.14 14.15
N LEU A 485 28.69 9.99 13.15
CA LEU A 485 28.29 11.40 13.20
C LEU A 485 26.78 11.60 13.06
N TRP A 486 26.10 10.66 12.40
CA TRP A 486 24.68 10.75 12.08
C TRP A 486 23.76 10.07 13.10
N SER A 487 24.27 9.09 13.85
CA SER A 487 23.55 8.49 14.99
C SER A 487 23.76 9.39 16.22
N PRO A 488 22.71 10.07 16.74
CA PRO A 488 22.81 10.95 17.90
C PRO A 488 23.20 10.22 19.19
#